data_AF-A0A925ZDW2-F1
#
_entry.id   AF-A0A925ZDW2-F1
#
_cell.length_a   1.000
_cell.length_b   1.000
_cell.length_c   1.000
_cell.angle_alpha   90.00
_cell.angle_beta   90.00
_cell.angle_gamma   90.00
#
_symmetry.space_group_name_H-M   'P 1'
#
loop_
_entity.id
_entity.type
_entity.pdbx_description
1 polymer ?
#
loop_
_entity_poly.entity_id
_entity_poly.type
_entity_poly.pdbx_seq_one_letter_code
_entity_poly.pdbx_strand_id
1 'polypeptide(L)' 'MYINELHFINFRNYERLDLNLCNGLNIFTGDNAQGKTNVLEGIYYCSLAKSHRT' A
#
# COMPACT_ATOMS: atom_id res chain seq x y z
N MET A 1 15.82 5.54 0.69
CA MET A 1 14.48 5.85 0.14
C MET A 1 13.51 5.82 1.30
N TYR A 2 12.62 6.81 1.43
CA TYR A 2 11.64 6.92 2.52
C TYR A 2 10.31 7.41 1.94
N ILE A 3 9.20 6.80 2.36
CA ILE A 3 7.84 7.15 1.94
C ILE A 3 7.17 7.81 3.16
N ASN A 4 6.83 9.09 3.03
CA ASN A 4 6.12 9.84 4.08
C ASN A 4 4.62 9.53 4.07
N GLU A 5 4.03 9.60 2.89
CA GLU A 5 2.58 9.51 2.68
C GLU A 5 2.31 8.56 1.52
N LEU A 6 1.21 7.80 1.63
CA LEU A 6 0.75 6.87 0.62
C LEU A 6 -0.73 7.14 0.36
N HIS A 7 -1.04 7.45 -0.90
CA HIS A 7 -2.39 7.74 -1.36
C HIS A 7 -2.79 6.75 -2.45
N PHE A 8 -3.90 6.06 -2.23
CA PHE A 8 -4.56 5.27 -3.27
C PHE A 8 -5.96 5.78 -3.55
N ILE A 9 -6.29 5.83 -4.84
CA ILE A 9 -7.63 6.17 -5.33
C ILE A 9 -8.01 5.07 -6.32
N ASN A 10 -9.15 4.41 -6.07
CA ASN A 10 -9.67 3.30 -6.89
C ASN A 10 -8.63 2.20 -7.17
N PHE A 11 -7.84 1.84 -6.15
CA PHE A 11 -6.79 0.82 -6.26
C PHE A 11 -7.21 -0.46 -5.52
N ARG A 12 -7.39 -1.54 -6.28
CA ARG A 12 -7.84 -2.84 -5.74
C ARG A 12 -9.17 -2.68 -4.98
N ASN A 13 -9.22 -3.05 -3.71
CA ASN A 13 -10.39 -2.94 -2.85
C ASN A 13 -10.48 -1.59 -2.12
N TYR A 14 -9.54 -0.67 -2.35
CA TYR A 14 -9.58 0.68 -1.79
C TYR A 14 -10.23 1.64 -2.79
N GLU A 15 -11.43 2.13 -2.49
CA GLU A 15 -11.97 3.31 -3.17
C GLU A 15 -11.09 4.53 -2.88
N ARG A 16 -10.68 4.69 -1.61
CA ARG A 16 -9.70 5.67 -1.16
C ARG A 16 -8.91 5.14 0.04
N LEU A 17 -7.61 5.39 0.05
CA LEU A 17 -6.74 5.14 1.19
C LEU A 17 -5.73 6.27 1.30
N ASP A 18 -5.68 6.92 2.47
CA ASP A 18 -4.71 7.96 2.80
C ASP A 18 -3.94 7.49 4.06
N LEU A 19 -2.64 7.26 3.94
CA LEU A 19 -1.79 6.76 5.03
C LEU A 19 -0.56 7.63 5.24
N ASN A 20 -0.33 8.02 6.49
CA ASN A 20 0.92 8.61 6.93
C ASN A 20 1.80 7.49 7.51
N LEU A 21 3.02 7.34 6.99
CA LEU A 21 3.97 6.33 7.43
C LEU A 21 5.00 6.95 8.37
N CYS A 22 5.47 6.15 9.32
CA CYS A 22 6.56 6.55 10.20
C CYS A 22 7.91 6.04 9.70
N ASN A 23 8.98 6.69 10.18
CA ASN A 23 10.32 6.19 9.98
C ASN A 23 10.51 4.84 10.70
N GLY A 24 11.12 3.87 10.02
CA GLY A 24 11.38 2.55 10.56
C GLY A 24 10.26 1.56 10.25
N LEU A 25 9.66 0.97 11.30
CA LEU A 25 8.74 -0.16 11.18
C LEU A 25 7.28 0.30 11.15
N ASN A 26 6.60 0.01 10.05
CA ASN A 26 5.15 0.17 9.91
C ASN A 26 4.49 -1.22 9.90
N ILE A 27 3.55 -1.47 10.82
CA ILE A 27 2.86 -2.75 10.96
C ILE A 27 1.39 -2.59 10.54
N PHE A 28 0.98 -3.31 9.50
CA PHE A 28 -0.42 -3.38 9.07
C PHE A 28 -1.07 -4.66 9.59
N THR A 29 -2.15 -4.53 10.37
CA THR A 29 -2.86 -5.65 10.99
C THR A 29 -4.34 -5.66 10.59
N GLY A 30 -5.04 -6.76 10.87
CA GLY A 30 -6.45 -6.96 10.54
C GLY A 30 -6.70 -8.30 9.86
N ASP A 31 -7.95 -8.58 9.53
CA ASP A 31 -8.36 -9.87 8.98
C ASP A 31 -7.86 -10.13 7.56
N ASN A 32 -7.88 -11.40 7.15
CA ASN A 32 -7.58 -11.78 5.78
C ASN A 32 -8.52 -11.09 4.79
N ALA A 33 -8.02 -10.86 3.57
CA ALA A 33 -8.73 -10.15 2.49
C ALA A 33 -9.09 -8.67 2.75
N GLN A 34 -8.61 -8.05 3.84
CA GLN A 34 -8.84 -6.61 4.13
C GLN A 34 -7.86 -5.64 3.42
N GLY A 35 -7.12 -6.09 2.40
CA GLY A 35 -6.27 -5.22 1.58
C GLY A 35 -4.85 -4.98 2.08
N LYS A 36 -4.41 -5.59 3.19
CA LYS A 36 -3.02 -5.46 3.70
C LYS A 36 -1.95 -5.72 2.63
N THR A 37 -2.09 -6.80 1.86
CA THR A 37 -1.18 -7.11 0.73
C THR A 37 -1.30 -6.10 -0.40
N ASN A 38 -2.48 -5.49 -0.61
CA ASN A 38 -2.67 -4.47 -1.64
C ASN A 38 -1.88 -3.18 -1.28
N VAL A 39 -1.67 -2.87 0.01
CA VAL A 39 -0.78 -1.78 0.43
C VAL A 39 0.65 -2.01 -0.07
N LEU A 40 1.20 -3.20 0.19
CA LEU A 40 2.53 -3.56 -0.30
C LEU A 40 2.58 -3.62 -1.82
N GLU A 41 1.52 -4.10 -2.46
CA GLU A 41 1.39 -4.11 -3.92
C GLU A 41 1.44 -2.71 -4.52
N GLY A 42 0.70 -1.76 -3.96
CA GLY A 42 0.68 -0.38 -4.45
C GLY A 42 2.03 0.31 -4.28
N ILE A 43 2.75 0.08 -3.17
CA ILE A 43 4.12 0.59 -2.99
C ILE A 43 5.05 0.04 -4.09
N TYR A 44 4.98 -1.28 -4.35
CA TYR A 44 5.76 -1.91 -5.41
C TYR A 44 5.41 -1.35 -6.80
N TYR A 45 4.10 -1.18 -7.07
CA TYR A 45 3.61 -0.62 -8.33
C TYR A 45 4.07 0.82 -8.54
N CYS A 46 3.97 1.69 -7.53
CA CYS A 46 4.46 3.06 -7.61
C CYS A 46 5.98 3.13 -7.86
N SER A 47 6.72 2.11 -7.45
CA SER A 47 8.17 2.05 -7.62
C SER A 47 8.60 1.53 -8.99
N LEU A 48 7.85 0.59 -9.57
CA LEU A 48 8.27 -0.17 -10.76
C LEU A 48 7.27 -0.17 -11.92
N ALA A 49 6.13 0.53 -11.77
CA ALA A 49 5.01 0.55 -12.70
C ALA A 49 4.48 -0.86 -13.09
N LYS A 50 4.72 -1.85 -12.23
CA LYS A 50 4.36 -3.25 -12.44
C LYS A 50 3.79 -3.84 -11.15
N SER A 51 2.79 -4.72 -11.27
CA SER A 51 2.35 -5.53 -10.12
C SER A 51 3.25 -6.76 -9.97
N HIS A 52 3.61 -7.11 -8.74
CA HIS A 52 4.29 -8.38 -8.45
C HIS A 52 3.38 -9.61 -8.63
N ARG A 53 2.07 -9.40 -8.85
CA ARG A 53 1.08 -10.46 -9.10
C ARG A 53 0.88 -10.74 -10.58
N THR A 54 1.60 -10.03 -11.46
CA THR A 54 1.53 -10.11 -12.93
C THR A 54 2.89 -10.40 -13.56
#